data_AF-A0A5K0YMU0-F1
#
_entry.id   AF-A0A5K0YMU0-F1
#
_cell.length_a   1.000
_cell.length_b   1.000
_cell.length_c   1.000
_cell.angle_alpha   90.00
_cell.angle_beta   90.00
_cell.angle_gamma   90.00
#
_symmetry.space_group_name_H-M   'P 1'
#
loop_
_entity.id
_entity.type
_entity.pdbx_description
1 polymer ?
#
loop_
_entity_poly.entity_id
_entity_poly.type
_entity_poly.pdbx_seq_one_letter_code
_entity_poly.pdbx_strand_id
1 'polypeptide(L)' 'DIVCALEIRHLKMGKAVYQELTGVRKPKLENNILHWPVLLLYAEVMSSDFIEDFCEVDTFSAHLDMISI' A
#
# COMPACT_ATOMS: atom_id res chain seq x y z
N ASP A 1 -1.86 -18.41 -4.14
CA ASP A 1 -1.92 -18.15 -2.69
C ASP A 1 -1.14 -16.87 -2.39
N ILE A 2 -1.69 -15.94 -1.59
CA ILE A 2 -1.03 -14.65 -1.32
C ILE A 2 0.24 -14.82 -0.48
N VAL A 3 0.31 -15.81 0.41
CA VAL A 3 1.49 -16.05 1.24
C VAL A 3 2.67 -16.45 0.36
N CYS A 4 2.47 -17.36 -0.59
CA CYS A 4 3.52 -17.72 -1.55
C CYS A 4 3.98 -16.52 -2.40
N ALA A 5 3.05 -15.64 -2.80
CA ALA A 5 3.38 -14.44 -3.56
C ALA A 5 4.28 -13.47 -2.77
N LEU A 6 4.05 -13.35 -1.46
CA LEU A 6 4.89 -12.55 -0.55
C LEU A 6 6.27 -13.17 -0.34
N GLU A 7 6.33 -14.50 -0.18
CA GLU A 7 7.59 -15.24 0.01
C GLU A 7 8.50 -15.14 -1.22
N ILE A 8 7.95 -15.34 -2.43
CA ILE A 8 8.70 -15.23 -3.70
C ILE A 8 9.27 -13.83 -3.88
N ARG A 9 8.57 -12.80 -3.41
CA ARG A 9 9.01 -11.39 -3.48
C ARG A 9 9.88 -10.97 -2.30
N HIS A 10 10.19 -11.89 -1.38
CA HIS A 10 10.98 -11.64 -0.18
C HIS A 10 10.43 -10.52 0.72
N LEU A 11 9.11 -10.38 0.77
CA LEU A 11 8.44 -9.36 1.56
C LEU A 11 8.35 -9.77 3.03
N LYS A 12 8.62 -8.82 3.93
CA LYS A 12 8.54 -9.02 5.39
C LYS A 12 7.33 -8.30 5.96
N MET A 13 6.51 -9.01 6.73
CA MET A 13 5.36 -8.43 7.40
C MET A 13 5.78 -7.80 8.74
N GLY A 14 5.57 -6.49 8.87
CA GLY A 14 5.81 -5.74 10.10
C GLY A 14 4.60 -5.74 11.05
N LYS A 15 4.70 -4.98 12.15
CA LYS A 15 3.58 -4.74 13.07
C LYS A 15 2.52 -3.85 12.42
N ALA A 16 1.25 -4.09 12.73
CA ALA A 16 0.12 -3.30 12.22
C ALA A 16 -0.06 -1.97 12.97
N VAL A 17 0.92 -1.07 12.88
CA VAL A 17 0.97 0.17 13.67
C VAL A 17 -0.13 1.17 13.29
N TYR A 18 -0.58 1.17 12.02
CA TYR A 18 -1.54 2.13 11.48
C TYR A 18 -2.89 1.49 11.11
N GLN A 19 -3.25 0.39 11.76
CA GLN A 19 -4.46 -0.37 11.42
C GLN A 19 -5.76 0.45 11.54
N GLU A 20 -5.80 1.41 12.47
CA GLU A 20 -6.94 2.33 12.64
C GLU A 20 -7.10 3.29 11.45
N LEU A 21 -5.99 3.69 10.80
CA LEU A 21 -5.99 4.60 9.64
C LEU A 21 -6.27 3.87 8.33
N THR A 22 -5.88 2.59 8.22
CA THR A 22 -6.03 1.80 6.98
C THR A 22 -7.29 0.93 6.95
N GLY A 23 -8.13 0.99 7.99
CA GLY A 23 -9.40 0.26 8.04
C GLY A 23 -9.27 -1.26 7.93
N VAL A 24 -8.14 -1.84 8.36
CA VAL A 24 -7.85 -3.29 8.26
C VAL A 24 -7.77 -3.81 6.82
N ARG A 25 -7.57 -2.93 5.82
CA ARG A 25 -7.39 -3.40 4.44
C ARG A 25 -6.15 -4.27 4.31
N LYS A 26 -6.27 -5.33 3.52
CA LYS A 26 -5.22 -6.32 3.26
C LYS A 26 -4.78 -6.23 1.81
N PRO A 27 -3.51 -6.57 1.50
CA PRO A 27 -3.09 -6.72 0.12
C PRO A 27 -3.93 -7.78 -0.59
N LYS A 28 -4.16 -7.55 -1.88
CA LYS A 28 -4.87 -8.46 -2.77
C LYS A 28 -3.90 -8.94 -3.84
N LEU A 29 -4.10 -10.17 -4.30
CA LEU A 29 -3.36 -10.73 -5.43
C LEU A 29 -4.33 -10.88 -6.59
N GLU A 30 -4.14 -10.12 -7.65
CA GLU A 30 -4.93 -10.19 -8.88
C GLU A 30 -3.98 -10.46 -10.04
N ASN A 31 -4.24 -11.49 -10.85
CA ASN A 31 -3.41 -11.85 -12.02
C ASN A 31 -1.90 -11.98 -11.71
N ASN A 32 -1.55 -12.50 -10.52
CA ASN A 32 -0.19 -12.61 -10.01
C ASN A 32 0.51 -11.25 -9.75
N ILE A 33 -0.24 -10.16 -9.72
CA ILE A 33 0.19 -8.82 -9.37
C ILE A 33 -0.39 -8.48 -7.98
N LEU A 34 0.45 -7.95 -7.10
CA LEU A 34 0.00 -7.50 -5.78
C LEU A 34 -0.53 -6.08 -5.83
N HIS A 35 -1.71 -5.91 -5.27
CA HIS A 35 -2.34 -4.63 -5.00
C HIS A 35 -2.29 -4.37 -3.49
N TRP A 36 -1.69 -3.25 -3.11
CA TRP A 36 -1.39 -2.88 -1.74
C TRP A 36 -2.28 -1.74 -1.25
N PRO A 37 -2.86 -1.86 -0.04
CA PRO A 37 -3.31 -0.69 0.68
C PRO A 37 -2.08 0.08 1.18
N VAL A 38 -1.89 1.31 0.70
CA VAL A 38 -0.74 2.16 1.02
C VAL A 38 -1.22 3.39 1.79
N LEU A 39 -0.54 3.69 2.89
CA LEU A 39 -0.76 4.89 3.68
C LEU A 39 0.42 5.84 3.49
N LEU A 40 0.17 7.04 2.97
CA LEU A 40 1.15 8.11 2.86
C LEU A 40 1.03 9.02 4.08
N LEU A 41 2.15 9.25 4.77
CA LEU A 41 2.18 10.06 5.99
C LEU A 41 2.90 11.37 5.73
N TYR A 42 2.20 12.49 5.96
CA TYR A 42 2.72 13.84 5.83
C TYR A 42 2.94 14.43 7.22
N ALA A 43 4.07 14.09 7.83
CA ALA A 43 4.40 14.50 9.21
C ALA A 43 4.43 16.03 9.40
N GLU A 44 4.80 16.77 8.35
CA GLU A 44 4.88 18.23 8.35
C GLU A 44 3.55 18.91 8.70
N VAL A 45 2.45 18.32 8.23
CA VAL A 45 1.09 18.84 8.42
C VAL A 45 0.25 17.93 9.32
N MET A 46 0.86 16.90 9.92
CA MET A 46 0.19 15.85 10.70
C MET A 46 -1.02 15.25 9.97
N SER A 47 -0.90 15.07 8.66
CA SER A 47 -1.96 14.52 7.80
C SER A 47 -1.51 13.22 7.13
N SER A 48 -2.46 12.50 6.55
CA SER A 48 -2.22 11.26 5.83
C SER A 48 -3.22 11.05 4.70
N ASP A 49 -2.76 10.46 3.61
CA ASP A 49 -3.62 9.96 2.53
C ASP A 49 -3.58 8.43 2.46
N PHE A 50 -4.70 7.84 2.04
CA PHE A 50 -4.84 6.40 1.92
C PHE A 50 -5.16 5.99 0.48
N ILE A 51 -4.27 5.19 -0.09
CA ILE A 51 -4.43 4.59 -1.42
C ILE A 51 -4.92 3.17 -1.21
N GLU A 52 -6.14 2.91 -1.66
CA GLU A 52 -6.82 1.65 -1.41
C GLU A 52 -6.30 0.48 -2.26
N ASP A 53 -5.77 0.78 -3.43
CA ASP A 53 -5.41 -0.20 -4.47
C ASP A 53 -4.15 0.24 -5.24
N PHE A 54 -3.00 0.18 -4.58
CA PHE A 54 -1.71 0.52 -5.19
C PHE A 54 -1.09 -0.70 -5.86
N CYS A 55 -0.89 -0.66 -7.18
CA CYS A 55 -0.28 -1.76 -7.92
C CYS A 55 1.23 -1.86 -7.66
N GLU A 56 1.78 -3.05 -7.40
CA GLU A 56 3.20 -3.20 -7.09
C GLU A 56 4.17 -2.80 -8.23
N VAL A 57 3.67 -2.71 -9.46
CA VAL A 57 4.44 -2.25 -10.63
C VAL A 57 4.34 -0.75 -10.86
N ASP A 58 3.44 -0.06 -10.16
CA ASP A 58 3.27 1.38 -10.29
C ASP A 58 4.37 2.13 -9.53
N THR A 59 4.68 3.32 -10.03
CA THR A 59 5.56 4.24 -9.32
C THR A 59 4.76 5.14 -8.40
N PHE A 60 5.38 5.59 -7.31
CA PHE A 60 4.75 6.59 -6.42
C PHE A 60 4.45 7.91 -7.14
N SER A 61 5.28 8.31 -8.13
CA SER A 61 5.07 9.53 -8.92
C SER A 61 3.68 9.54 -9.56
N ALA A 62 3.28 8.42 -10.19
CA ALA A 62 1.99 8.32 -10.87
C ALA A 62 0.79 8.61 -9.94
N HIS A 63 0.91 8.23 -8.66
CA HIS A 63 -0.14 8.51 -7.66
C HIS A 63 -0.03 9.93 -7.08
N LEU A 64 1.18 10.42 -6.81
CA LEU A 64 1.40 11.78 -6.28
C LEU A 64 1.01 12.87 -7.28
N ASP A 65 1.22 12.63 -8.57
CA ASP A 65 0.81 13.54 -9.64
C ASP A 65 -0.72 13.70 -9.71
N MET A 66 -1.48 12.67 -9.32
CA MET A 66 -2.96 12.75 -9.22
C MET A 66 -3.44 13.50 -7.97
N ILE A 67 -2.69 13.44 -6.86
CA ILE A 67 -3.04 14.14 -5.61
C ILE A 67 -2.75 15.64 -5.70
N SER A 68 -1.87 16.06 -6.62
CA SER A 68 -1.43 17.46 -6.78
C SER A 68 -2.39 18.34 -7.61
N ILE A 69 -3.63 17.91 -7.86
CA ILE A 69 -4.64 18.63 -8.64
C ILE A 69 -5.64 19.36 -7.74
#